data_AF-W7M8Z2-F1
#
_entry.id   AF-W7M8Z2-F1
#
_cell.length_a   1.000
_cell.length_b   1.000
_cell.length_c   1.000
_cell.angle_alpha   90.00
_cell.angle_beta   90.00
_cell.angle_gamma   90.00
#
_symmetry.space_group_name_H-M   'P 1'
#
loop_
_entity.id
_entity.type
_entity.pdbx_description
1 polymer ?
#
loop_
_entity_poly.entity_id
_entity_poly.type
_entity_poly.pdbx_seq_one_letter_code
_entity_poly.pdbx_strand_id
1 'polypeptide(L)'
;MHSMGILLEADYKGAISGKESPIAGLQKAFAPVRDRGVDPLAKGQGEDIKPPNPKDQFTYEIMNRDSAVTLAKHAVAAKVNAFCYISAAAGAPVLPQRYISTKREAEITIANKFPELRGLFIRPSFMFDSSRPVTMPLAAMVGLGTAFNGLTGNYFRTFIGAAGVKPLKVETVAEAVVEALGDETIKGAIDVPEIEELASKAWRKTML
;
A
#
# COMPACT_ATOMS: atom_id res chain seq x y z
N MET A 1 -10.55 5.58 7.60
CA MET A 1 -9.60 4.59 7.04
C MET A 1 -9.51 4.85 5.54
N HIS A 2 -8.29 4.97 4.99
CA HIS A 2 -8.04 5.11 3.56
C HIS A 2 -7.36 3.85 3.03
N SER A 3 -8.03 3.19 2.08
CA SER A 3 -7.49 2.02 1.38
C SER A 3 -7.80 2.14 -0.10
N MET A 4 -6.82 2.66 -0.85
CA MET A 4 -6.84 2.71 -2.30
C MET A 4 -5.50 2.16 -2.80
N GLY A 5 -5.55 1.33 -3.83
CA GLY A 5 -4.35 0.77 -4.45
C GLY A 5 -4.71 0.25 -5.84
N ILE A 6 -4.10 0.85 -6.86
CA ILE A 6 -4.05 0.24 -8.18
C ILE A 6 -2.71 -0.49 -8.26
N LEU A 7 -2.73 -1.78 -8.65
CA LEU A 7 -1.50 -2.55 -8.85
C LEU A 7 -0.85 -2.23 -10.21
N LEU A 8 -1.62 -1.72 -11.16
CA LEU A 8 -1.23 -1.43 -12.53
C LEU A 8 -1.90 -0.13 -13.00
N GLU A 9 -1.09 0.85 -13.42
CA GLU A 9 -1.57 2.05 -14.11
C GLU A 9 -2.22 1.68 -15.45
N ALA A 10 -3.10 2.54 -15.95
CA ALA A 10 -3.82 2.32 -17.21
C ALA A 10 -2.87 2.06 -18.41
N ASP A 11 -1.70 2.70 -18.41
CA ASP A 11 -0.65 2.51 -19.43
C ASP A 11 -0.10 1.08 -19.45
N TYR A 12 0.01 0.42 -18.30
CA TYR A 12 0.54 -0.95 -18.21
C TYR A 12 -0.47 -2.00 -18.70
N LYS A 13 -1.76 -1.73 -18.50
CA LYS A 13 -2.83 -2.58 -19.05
C LYS A 13 -2.85 -2.54 -20.57
N GLY A 14 -2.52 -1.42 -21.20
CA GLY A 14 -2.40 -1.33 -22.67
C GLY A 14 -1.29 -2.21 -23.23
N ALA A 15 -0.16 -2.29 -22.53
CA ALA A 15 0.97 -3.15 -22.87
C ALA A 15 0.66 -4.65 -22.66
N ILE A 16 -0.05 -5.02 -21.59
CA ILE A 16 -0.42 -6.42 -21.31
C ILE A 16 -1.61 -6.88 -22.16
N SER A 17 -2.58 -6.01 -22.45
CA SER A 17 -3.80 -6.40 -23.18
C SER A 17 -3.58 -6.59 -24.69
N GLY A 18 -2.34 -6.53 -25.17
CA GLY A 18 -1.98 -6.63 -26.59
C GLY A 18 -2.51 -5.49 -27.46
N LYS A 19 -2.97 -4.38 -26.86
CA LYS A 19 -3.48 -3.21 -27.58
C LYS A 19 -2.36 -2.27 -28.02
N GLU A 20 -1.17 -2.41 -27.46
CA GLU A 20 0.04 -1.68 -27.83
C GLU A 20 1.17 -2.63 -28.24
N SER A 21 2.03 -2.19 -29.16
CA SER A 21 3.21 -2.96 -29.59
C SER A 21 4.18 -3.16 -28.42
N PRO A 22 4.80 -4.35 -28.26
CA PRO A 22 5.79 -4.64 -27.22
C PRO A 22 6.94 -3.61 -27.15
N ILE A 23 7.29 -3.01 -28.30
CA ILE A 23 8.34 -1.99 -28.42
C ILE A 23 7.91 -0.66 -27.79
N ALA A 24 6.64 -0.28 -27.97
CA ALA A 24 6.07 0.93 -27.36
C ALA A 24 5.95 0.79 -25.84
N GLY A 25 5.65 -0.41 -25.34
CA GLY A 25 5.66 -0.73 -23.91
C GLY A 25 7.05 -0.57 -23.29
N LEU A 26 8.11 -1.04 -23.98
CA LEU A 26 9.49 -0.85 -23.55
C LEU A 26 9.90 0.64 -23.57
N GLN A 27 9.57 1.39 -24.63
CA GLN A 27 9.87 2.82 -24.68
C GLN A 27 9.20 3.62 -23.55
N LYS A 28 7.96 3.28 -23.18
CA LYS A 28 7.27 3.89 -22.03
C LYS A 28 7.90 3.49 -20.69
N ALA A 29 8.41 2.27 -20.56
CA ALA A 29 9.10 1.81 -19.36
C ALA A 29 10.45 2.53 -19.12
N PHE A 30 11.10 3.00 -20.19
CA PHE A 30 12.36 3.76 -20.13
C PHE A 30 12.18 5.28 -20.30
N ALA A 31 10.95 5.77 -20.42
CA ALA A 31 10.69 7.20 -20.49
C ALA A 31 11.00 7.86 -19.13
N PRO A 32 11.50 9.12 -19.12
CA PRO A 32 11.75 9.84 -17.88
C PRO A 32 10.47 9.91 -17.04
N VAL A 33 10.59 9.50 -15.77
CA VAL A 33 9.49 9.47 -14.80
C VAL A 33 8.98 10.90 -14.62
N ARG A 34 7.80 11.18 -15.18
CA ARG A 34 7.08 12.43 -14.95
C ARG A 34 6.16 12.22 -13.75
N ASP A 35 6.31 13.05 -12.70
CA ASP A 35 5.31 13.15 -11.64
C ASP A 35 4.00 13.61 -12.29
N ARG A 36 2.97 12.76 -12.23
CA ARG A 36 1.64 13.04 -12.80
C ARG A 36 0.62 13.40 -11.73
N GLY A 37 1.08 13.54 -10.48
CA GLY A 37 0.23 13.94 -9.37
C GLY A 37 -0.12 15.42 -9.40
N VAL A 38 -1.03 15.79 -8.51
CA VAL A 38 -1.50 17.15 -8.29
C VAL A 38 -1.23 17.51 -6.84
N ASP A 39 -0.70 18.71 -6.56
CA ASP A 39 -0.47 19.14 -5.18
C ASP A 39 -1.81 19.23 -4.42
N PRO A 40 -2.07 18.33 -3.45
CA PRO A 40 -3.34 18.30 -2.74
C PRO A 40 -3.43 19.41 -1.68
N LEU A 41 -2.29 19.94 -1.25
CA LEU A 41 -2.23 20.95 -0.21
C LEU A 41 -2.60 22.33 -0.76
N ALA A 42 -2.22 22.59 -2.01
CA ALA A 42 -2.53 23.84 -2.73
C ALA A 42 -4.02 24.01 -3.08
N LYS A 43 -4.82 22.93 -3.13
CA LYS A 43 -6.24 23.00 -3.51
C LYS A 43 -7.15 23.49 -2.37
N GLY A 44 -8.11 24.34 -2.69
CA GLY A 44 -9.13 24.85 -1.77
C GLY A 44 -10.11 23.77 -1.28
N GLN A 45 -10.85 24.04 -0.19
CA GLN A 45 -11.92 23.14 0.24
C GLN A 45 -13.02 23.07 -0.83
N GLY A 46 -13.35 21.87 -1.31
CA GLY A 46 -14.36 21.64 -2.36
C GLY A 46 -13.82 21.59 -3.79
N GLU A 47 -12.52 21.80 -3.99
CA GLU A 47 -11.87 21.64 -5.28
C GLU A 47 -11.52 20.17 -5.55
N ASP A 48 -11.83 19.70 -6.76
CA ASP A 48 -11.60 18.31 -7.15
C ASP A 48 -10.10 18.05 -7.38
N ILE A 49 -9.60 16.89 -6.97
CA ILE A 49 -8.20 16.45 -7.20
C ILE A 49 -7.96 15.90 -8.61
N LYS A 50 -8.92 16.10 -9.52
CA LYS A 50 -8.76 15.71 -10.92
C LYS A 50 -7.45 16.29 -11.52
N PRO A 51 -6.64 15.45 -12.18
CA PRO A 51 -5.51 15.93 -12.94
C PRO A 51 -5.96 16.78 -14.12
N PRO A 52 -5.11 17.70 -14.61
CA PRO A 52 -5.40 18.48 -15.82
C PRO A 52 -5.67 17.60 -17.04
N ASN A 53 -5.05 16.42 -17.09
CA ASN A 53 -5.22 15.43 -18.14
C ASN A 53 -6.01 14.22 -17.61
N PRO A 54 -7.21 13.92 -18.15
CA PRO A 54 -8.04 12.79 -17.69
C PRO A 54 -7.35 11.41 -17.73
N LYS A 55 -6.34 11.22 -18.58
CA LYS A 55 -5.58 9.97 -18.67
C LYS A 55 -4.74 9.68 -17.43
N ASP A 56 -4.42 10.71 -16.65
CA ASP A 56 -3.56 10.60 -15.48
C ASP A 56 -4.35 10.27 -14.20
N GLN A 57 -5.68 10.19 -14.28
CA GLN A 57 -6.55 9.91 -13.13
C GLN A 57 -6.26 8.56 -12.46
N PHE A 58 -5.72 7.59 -13.21
CA PHE A 58 -5.36 6.26 -12.73
C PHE A 58 -3.84 6.07 -12.65
N THR A 59 -3.14 7.05 -12.08
CA THR A 59 -1.70 7.01 -11.78
C THR A 59 -1.48 6.71 -10.30
N TYR A 60 -0.30 6.18 -9.96
CA TYR A 60 0.04 5.89 -8.56
C TYR A 60 0.05 7.14 -7.69
N GLU A 61 0.52 8.26 -8.21
CA GLU A 61 0.61 9.53 -7.48
C GLU A 61 -0.80 10.00 -7.08
N ILE A 62 -1.73 10.05 -8.03
CA ILE A 62 -3.11 10.49 -7.74
C ILE A 62 -3.83 9.51 -6.81
N MET A 63 -3.72 8.21 -7.11
CA MET A 63 -4.47 7.19 -6.41
C MET A 63 -3.93 6.87 -5.02
N ASN A 64 -2.60 6.84 -4.85
CA ASN A 64 -1.98 6.44 -3.58
C ASN A 64 -1.59 7.63 -2.71
N ARG A 65 -1.04 8.71 -3.30
CA ARG A 65 -0.52 9.87 -2.58
C ARG A 65 -1.57 10.96 -2.44
N ASP A 66 -2.04 11.50 -3.57
CA ASP A 66 -2.83 12.73 -3.57
C ASP A 66 -4.22 12.51 -2.95
N SER A 67 -4.86 11.38 -3.25
CA SER A 67 -6.14 11.00 -2.64
C SER A 67 -6.05 10.81 -1.12
N ALA A 68 -4.95 10.23 -0.63
CA ALA A 68 -4.73 9.97 0.79
C ALA A 68 -4.46 11.27 1.56
N VAL A 69 -3.60 12.14 1.02
CA VAL A 69 -3.30 13.46 1.59
C VAL A 69 -4.55 14.34 1.60
N THR A 70 -5.36 14.30 0.54
CA THR A 70 -6.64 15.02 0.48
C THR A 70 -7.60 14.56 1.56
N LEU A 71 -7.77 13.25 1.72
CA LEU A 71 -8.63 12.72 2.78
C LEU A 71 -8.10 13.07 4.17
N ALA A 72 -6.79 13.05 4.38
CA ALA A 72 -6.18 13.47 5.65
C ALA A 72 -6.46 14.95 5.94
N LYS A 73 -6.35 15.83 4.95
CA LYS A 73 -6.71 17.26 5.06
C LYS A 73 -8.16 17.44 5.51
N HIS A 74 -9.09 16.69 4.92
CA HIS A 74 -10.49 16.73 5.32
C HIS A 74 -10.74 16.10 6.70
N ALA A 75 -10.00 15.05 7.07
CA ALA A 75 -10.07 14.43 8.39
C ALA A 75 -9.64 15.39 9.51
N VAL A 76 -8.58 16.18 9.27
CA VAL A 76 -8.18 17.27 10.18
C VAL A 76 -9.28 18.32 10.29
N ALA A 77 -9.82 18.78 9.15
CA ALA A 77 -10.90 19.76 9.15
C ALA A 77 -12.15 19.27 9.91
N ALA A 78 -12.45 17.98 9.81
CA ALA A 78 -13.53 17.31 10.54
C ALA A 78 -13.16 16.90 11.98
N LYS A 79 -11.94 17.22 12.46
CA LYS A 79 -11.44 16.89 13.80
C LYS A 79 -11.52 15.40 14.14
N VAL A 80 -11.18 14.55 13.18
CA VAL A 80 -11.15 13.09 13.39
C VAL A 80 -9.99 12.72 14.32
N ASN A 81 -10.23 11.82 15.28
CA ASN A 81 -9.26 11.44 16.30
C ASN A 81 -8.08 10.59 15.77
N ALA A 82 -8.29 9.83 14.70
CA ALA A 82 -7.28 8.96 14.13
C ALA A 82 -7.48 8.74 12.63
N PHE A 83 -6.37 8.55 11.92
CA PHE A 83 -6.35 8.31 10.48
C PHE A 83 -5.52 7.08 10.14
N CYS A 84 -6.19 6.02 9.68
CA CYS A 84 -5.52 4.81 9.20
C CYS A 84 -5.37 4.83 7.68
N TYR A 85 -4.14 4.60 7.20
CA TYR A 85 -3.77 4.46 5.81
C TYR A 85 -3.18 3.07 5.56
N ILE A 86 -3.74 2.34 4.58
CA ILE A 86 -3.20 1.05 4.14
C ILE A 86 -2.12 1.31 3.09
N SER A 87 -0.87 1.21 3.53
CA SER A 87 0.34 1.28 2.73
C SER A 87 0.75 -0.11 2.21
N ALA A 88 2.05 -0.35 2.02
CA ALA A 88 2.62 -1.63 1.63
C ALA A 88 4.04 -1.81 2.18
N ALA A 89 4.36 -3.05 2.57
CA ALA A 89 5.73 -3.45 2.86
C ALA A 89 6.55 -3.52 1.56
N ALA A 90 7.81 -3.10 1.63
CA ALA A 90 8.77 -3.36 0.57
C ALA A 90 9.12 -4.85 0.61
N GLY A 91 8.57 -5.65 -0.31
CA GLY A 91 8.87 -7.08 -0.36
C GLY A 91 7.87 -8.00 -1.05
N ALA A 92 6.72 -7.48 -1.49
CA ALA A 92 5.89 -8.29 -2.38
C ALA A 92 6.58 -8.44 -3.74
N PRO A 93 6.70 -9.67 -4.28
CA PRO A 93 7.37 -9.91 -5.55
C PRO A 93 6.65 -9.16 -6.68
N VAL A 94 7.43 -8.58 -7.61
CA VAL A 94 6.94 -7.96 -8.85
C VAL A 94 6.21 -6.59 -8.66
N LEU A 95 6.28 -5.95 -7.49
CA LEU A 95 5.73 -4.59 -7.35
C LEU A 95 6.64 -3.51 -7.97
N PRO A 96 6.12 -2.59 -8.79
CA PRO A 96 6.88 -1.44 -9.28
C PRO A 96 7.39 -0.55 -8.14
N GLN A 97 8.64 -0.06 -8.22
CA GLN A 97 9.20 0.86 -7.23
C GLN A 97 8.35 2.13 -7.04
N ARG A 98 7.69 2.62 -8.10
CA ARG A 98 6.75 3.75 -8.06
C ARG A 98 5.52 3.48 -7.19
N TYR A 99 5.04 2.24 -7.13
CA TYR A 99 3.91 1.88 -6.28
C TYR A 99 4.29 2.03 -4.79
N ILE A 100 5.46 1.54 -4.39
CA ILE A 100 5.92 1.63 -2.99
C ILE A 100 6.30 3.07 -2.63
N SER A 101 7.07 3.76 -3.46
CA SER A 101 7.51 5.14 -3.17
C SER A 101 6.34 6.11 -3.02
N THR A 102 5.34 6.07 -3.91
CA THR A 102 4.14 6.93 -3.78
C THR A 102 3.34 6.67 -2.50
N LYS A 103 3.26 5.41 -2.05
CA LYS A 103 2.68 5.04 -0.75
C LYS A 103 3.48 5.63 0.41
N ARG A 104 4.82 5.60 0.35
CA ARG A 104 5.70 6.20 1.38
C ARG A 104 5.65 7.72 1.39
N GLU A 105 5.56 8.36 0.22
CA GLU A 105 5.36 9.80 0.10
C GLU A 105 4.06 10.23 0.79
N ALA A 106 2.98 9.45 0.66
CA ALA A 106 1.73 9.70 1.35
C ALA A 106 1.90 9.66 2.88
N GLU A 107 2.58 8.63 3.42
CA GLU A 107 2.85 8.49 4.86
C GLU A 107 3.62 9.70 5.39
N ILE A 108 4.73 10.04 4.72
CA ILE A 108 5.60 11.15 5.11
C ILE A 108 4.84 12.48 5.05
N THR A 109 4.07 12.70 3.99
CA THR A 109 3.29 13.93 3.82
C THR A 109 2.25 14.06 4.91
N ILE A 110 1.50 12.99 5.21
CA ILE A 110 0.48 13.01 6.26
C ILE A 110 1.11 13.25 7.63
N ALA A 111 2.16 12.52 7.97
CA ALA A 111 2.85 12.65 9.25
C ALA A 111 3.44 14.06 9.48
N ASN A 112 4.00 14.67 8.42
CA ASN A 112 4.67 15.97 8.54
C ASN A 112 3.71 17.16 8.44
N LYS A 113 2.64 17.05 7.63
CA LYS A 113 1.73 18.17 7.36
C LYS A 113 0.53 18.21 8.29
N PHE A 114 0.17 17.08 8.90
CA PHE A 114 -0.96 16.95 9.82
C PHE A 114 -0.52 16.29 11.14
N PRO A 115 0.46 16.85 11.87
CA PRO A 115 0.97 16.26 13.11
C PRO A 115 -0.08 16.11 14.22
N GLU A 116 -1.14 16.92 14.18
CA GLU A 116 -2.31 16.84 15.07
C GLU A 116 -3.19 15.61 14.82
N LEU A 117 -3.09 15.00 13.64
CA LEU A 117 -3.84 13.82 13.26
C LEU A 117 -3.05 12.57 13.64
N ARG A 118 -3.60 11.73 14.54
CA ARG A 118 -2.98 10.45 14.88
C ARG A 118 -3.00 9.50 13.67
N GLY A 119 -1.90 9.47 12.92
CA GLY A 119 -1.74 8.62 11.75
C GLY A 119 -1.31 7.20 12.09
N LEU A 120 -1.97 6.20 11.51
CA LEU A 120 -1.58 4.79 11.50
C LEU A 120 -1.26 4.38 10.05
N PHE A 121 -0.02 4.01 9.77
CA PHE A 121 0.44 3.62 8.43
C PHE A 121 0.71 2.13 8.37
N ILE A 122 -0.31 1.35 8.01
CA ILE A 122 -0.25 -0.12 8.01
C ILE A 122 0.48 -0.58 6.75
N ARG A 123 1.56 -1.33 6.90
CA ARG A 123 2.41 -1.80 5.79
C ARG A 123 2.31 -3.31 5.66
N PRO A 124 1.18 -3.84 5.16
CA PRO A 124 1.03 -5.28 4.96
C PRO A 124 1.94 -5.77 3.84
N SER A 125 2.30 -7.06 3.89
CA SER A 125 2.87 -7.80 2.76
C SER A 125 1.77 -8.18 1.76
N PHE A 126 2.06 -9.13 0.86
CA PHE A 126 1.04 -9.67 -0.04
C PHE A 126 -0.16 -10.20 0.77
N MET A 127 -1.31 -9.55 0.61
CA MET A 127 -2.55 -9.96 1.25
C MET A 127 -3.30 -10.97 0.38
N PHE A 128 -3.80 -12.03 0.98
CA PHE A 128 -4.60 -13.04 0.30
C PHE A 128 -5.92 -13.30 1.03
N ASP A 129 -6.92 -13.69 0.25
CA ASP A 129 -8.22 -14.09 0.76
C ASP A 129 -8.80 -15.20 -0.14
N SER A 130 -9.58 -16.08 0.49
CA SER A 130 -10.34 -17.16 -0.13
C SER A 130 -11.35 -16.69 -1.17
N SER A 131 -11.90 -15.47 -1.02
CA SER A 131 -12.86 -14.91 -1.99
C SER A 131 -12.21 -14.46 -3.31
N ARG A 132 -10.88 -14.43 -3.39
CA ARG A 132 -10.09 -14.00 -4.54
C ARG A 132 -9.40 -15.21 -5.18
N PRO A 133 -9.98 -15.81 -6.25
CA PRO A 133 -9.55 -17.12 -6.77
C PRO A 133 -8.06 -17.19 -7.15
N VAL A 134 -7.48 -16.06 -7.55
CA VAL A 134 -6.09 -15.96 -8.01
C VAL A 134 -5.09 -15.73 -6.86
N THR A 135 -5.52 -15.20 -5.72
CA THR A 135 -4.58 -14.85 -4.63
C THR A 135 -4.15 -16.06 -3.81
N MET A 136 -4.97 -17.10 -3.71
CA MET A 136 -4.67 -18.30 -2.92
C MET A 136 -3.51 -19.13 -3.49
N PRO A 137 -3.47 -19.47 -4.80
CA PRO A 137 -2.32 -20.18 -5.38
C PRO A 137 -1.02 -19.37 -5.30
N LEU A 138 -1.11 -18.05 -5.51
CA LEU A 138 0.06 -17.17 -5.43
C LEU A 138 0.60 -17.05 -4.00
N ALA A 139 -0.29 -16.93 -3.00
CA ALA A 139 0.08 -16.94 -1.60
C ALA A 139 0.75 -18.26 -1.19
N ALA A 140 0.24 -19.39 -1.68
CA ALA A 140 0.85 -20.69 -1.42
C ALA A 140 2.28 -20.78 -2.02
N MET A 141 2.46 -20.33 -3.27
CA MET A 141 3.79 -20.31 -3.90
C MET A 141 4.77 -19.39 -3.16
N VAL A 142 4.35 -18.17 -2.81
CA VAL A 142 5.18 -17.22 -2.06
C VAL A 142 5.47 -17.77 -0.66
N GLY A 143 4.45 -18.28 0.04
CA GLY A 143 4.58 -18.87 1.37
C GLY A 143 5.58 -20.03 1.41
N LEU A 144 5.49 -20.96 0.45
CA LEU A 144 6.45 -22.05 0.31
C LEU A 144 7.87 -21.52 0.05
N GLY A 145 8.04 -20.54 -0.84
CA GLY A 145 9.35 -19.91 -1.10
C GLY A 145 9.95 -19.25 0.14
N THR A 146 9.13 -18.57 0.95
CA THR A 146 9.59 -17.93 2.20
C THR A 146 9.98 -18.95 3.27
N ALA A 147 9.21 -20.04 3.42
CA ALA A 147 9.50 -21.10 4.38
C ALA A 147 10.77 -21.88 4.03
N PHE A 148 10.99 -22.19 2.74
CA PHE A 148 12.20 -22.84 2.26
C PHE A 148 13.45 -21.96 2.45
N ASN A 149 13.35 -20.65 2.31
CA ASN A 149 14.45 -19.71 2.55
C ASN A 149 14.80 -19.59 4.05
N GLY A 150 13.79 -19.62 4.93
CA GLY A 150 13.99 -19.67 6.38
C GLY A 150 14.72 -20.94 6.85
N LEU A 151 14.52 -22.06 6.15
CA LEU A 151 15.14 -23.36 6.42
C LEU A 151 16.57 -23.50 5.84
N THR A 152 16.89 -22.78 4.76
CA THR A 152 18.18 -22.92 4.02
C THR A 152 19.21 -21.83 4.35
N GLY A 153 18.98 -21.03 5.40
CA GLY A 153 20.03 -20.22 6.03
C GLY A 153 20.73 -19.23 5.10
N ASN A 154 20.01 -18.20 4.63
CA ASN A 154 20.57 -17.02 3.93
C ASN A 154 21.30 -17.26 2.59
N TYR A 155 21.42 -18.49 2.08
CA TYR A 155 22.19 -18.79 0.85
C TYR A 155 21.50 -18.31 -0.45
N PHE A 156 20.16 -18.14 -0.44
CA PHE A 156 19.37 -17.79 -1.63
C PHE A 156 18.85 -16.34 -1.65
N ARG A 157 19.48 -15.41 -0.91
CA ARG A 157 19.12 -13.97 -0.94
C ARG A 157 19.14 -13.33 -2.34
N THR A 158 19.87 -13.93 -3.28
CA THR A 158 20.13 -13.36 -4.62
C THR A 158 19.08 -13.71 -5.67
N PHE A 159 18.36 -14.83 -5.55
CA PHE A 159 17.37 -15.25 -6.55
C PHE A 159 15.92 -14.88 -6.18
N ILE A 160 15.64 -14.66 -4.89
CA ILE A 160 14.37 -14.10 -4.40
C ILE A 160 14.73 -12.88 -3.58
N GLY A 161 14.70 -11.72 -4.22
CA GLY A 161 15.24 -10.46 -3.68
C GLY A 161 14.76 -10.18 -2.25
N ALA A 162 15.71 -10.15 -1.32
CA ALA A 162 15.81 -9.43 -0.04
C ALA A 162 14.58 -9.27 0.91
N ALA A 163 13.40 -9.80 0.62
CA ALA A 163 12.22 -9.61 1.45
C ALA A 163 11.23 -10.74 1.18
N GLY A 164 11.56 -11.94 1.66
CA GLY A 164 10.61 -13.04 1.78
C GLY A 164 9.58 -12.76 2.88
N VAL A 165 8.78 -11.72 2.71
CA VAL A 165 7.81 -11.29 3.71
C VAL A 165 6.58 -12.19 3.59
N LYS A 166 6.30 -12.94 4.67
CA LYS A 166 5.18 -13.86 4.78
C LYS A 166 3.88 -13.22 4.28
N PRO A 167 3.15 -13.86 3.34
CA PRO A 167 1.82 -13.41 2.95
C PRO A 167 0.88 -13.33 4.16
N LEU A 168 0.08 -12.26 4.23
CA LEU A 168 -0.89 -12.05 5.31
C LEU A 168 -2.31 -12.34 4.82
N LYS A 169 -3.14 -12.89 5.70
CA LYS A 169 -4.59 -12.94 5.45
C LYS A 169 -5.16 -11.53 5.58
N VAL A 170 -6.16 -11.20 4.76
CA VAL A 170 -6.85 -9.90 4.84
C VAL A 170 -7.48 -9.71 6.22
N GLU A 171 -8.03 -10.77 6.80
CA GLU A 171 -8.64 -10.76 8.13
C GLU A 171 -7.62 -10.38 9.22
N THR A 172 -6.41 -10.94 9.15
CA THR A 172 -5.32 -10.62 10.10
C THR A 172 -4.97 -9.13 10.05
N VAL A 173 -4.90 -8.54 8.85
CA VAL A 173 -4.62 -7.10 8.71
C VAL A 173 -5.80 -6.27 9.24
N ALA A 174 -7.04 -6.71 9.01
CA ALA A 174 -8.23 -6.04 9.51
C ALA A 174 -8.30 -6.05 11.05
N GLU A 175 -8.04 -7.19 11.69
CA GLU A 175 -7.96 -7.34 13.14
C GLU A 175 -6.90 -6.40 13.74
N ALA A 176 -5.71 -6.37 13.14
CA ALA A 176 -4.64 -5.48 13.57
C ALA A 176 -5.01 -4.01 13.45
N VAL A 177 -5.70 -3.60 12.37
CA VAL A 177 -6.17 -2.23 12.18
C VAL A 177 -7.16 -1.82 13.27
N VAL A 178 -8.12 -2.69 13.59
CA VAL A 178 -9.13 -2.41 14.61
C VAL A 178 -8.47 -2.27 15.98
N GLU A 179 -7.55 -3.18 16.32
CA GLU A 179 -6.79 -3.11 17.57
C GLU A 179 -5.93 -1.84 17.65
N ALA A 180 -5.23 -1.47 16.57
CA ALA A 180 -4.43 -0.26 16.51
C ALA A 180 -5.25 1.03 16.60
N LEU A 181 -6.46 1.04 16.03
CA LEU A 181 -7.36 2.19 16.13
C LEU A 181 -7.91 2.34 17.54
N GLY A 182 -8.17 1.23 18.24
CA GLY A 182 -8.65 1.22 19.62
C GLY A 182 -7.59 1.58 20.67
N ASP A 183 -6.31 1.50 20.33
CA ASP A 183 -5.20 1.85 21.22
C ASP A 183 -4.65 3.25 20.87
N GLU A 184 -4.87 4.22 21.76
CA GLU A 184 -4.44 5.62 21.54
C GLU A 184 -2.92 5.79 21.60
N THR A 185 -2.19 4.83 22.17
CA THR A 185 -0.73 4.88 22.26
C THR A 185 -0.05 4.54 20.93
N ILE A 186 -0.77 3.85 20.05
CA ILE A 186 -0.25 3.41 18.77
C ILE A 186 -0.37 4.53 17.74
N LYS A 187 0.76 4.83 17.08
CA LYS A 187 0.87 5.82 16.00
C LYS A 187 2.08 5.52 15.12
N GLY A 188 2.05 6.02 13.89
CA GLY A 188 3.13 5.89 12.93
C GLY A 188 3.03 4.64 12.08
N ALA A 189 4.18 4.18 11.59
CA ALA A 189 4.27 3.01 10.72
C ALA A 189 4.12 1.72 11.51
N ILE A 190 3.34 0.79 10.95
CA ILE A 190 3.10 -0.54 11.51
C ILE A 190 3.50 -1.57 10.45
N ASP A 191 4.64 -2.21 10.66
CA ASP A 191 5.21 -3.22 9.76
C ASP A 191 4.67 -4.63 10.09
N VAL A 192 4.95 -5.60 9.21
CA VAL A 192 4.36 -6.95 9.28
C VAL A 192 4.44 -7.64 10.64
N PRO A 193 5.58 -7.62 11.37
CA PRO A 193 5.65 -8.23 12.70
C PRO A 193 4.66 -7.61 13.70
N GLU A 194 4.50 -6.30 13.68
CA GLU A 194 3.59 -5.56 14.57
C GLU A 194 2.13 -5.84 14.18
N ILE A 195 1.83 -5.98 12.89
CA ILE A 195 0.50 -6.40 12.40
C ILE A 195 0.13 -7.77 13.01
N GLU A 196 1.03 -8.75 12.97
CA GLU A 196 0.78 -10.08 13.53
C GLU A 196 0.58 -10.04 15.06
N GLU A 197 1.36 -9.22 15.77
CA GLU A 197 1.22 -9.03 17.21
C GLU A 197 -0.14 -8.41 17.56
N LEU A 198 -0.56 -7.36 16.85
CA LEU A 198 -1.83 -6.68 17.06
C LEU A 198 -3.02 -7.59 16.74
N ALA A 199 -2.95 -8.36 15.65
CA ALA A 199 -3.98 -9.34 15.33
C ALA A 199 -4.07 -10.43 16.43
N SER A 200 -2.93 -10.91 16.92
CA SER A 200 -2.90 -11.88 18.02
C SER A 200 -3.51 -11.32 19.31
N LYS A 201 -3.28 -10.03 19.60
CA LYS A 201 -3.88 -9.31 20.74
C LYS A 201 -5.40 -9.19 20.56
N ALA A 202 -5.87 -8.84 19.37
CA ALA A 202 -7.30 -8.76 19.05
C ALA A 202 -8.00 -10.11 19.23
N TRP A 203 -7.41 -11.18 18.71
CA TRP A 203 -7.94 -12.54 18.80
C TRP A 203 -8.05 -13.05 20.25
N ARG A 204 -7.08 -12.70 21.11
CA ARG A 204 -7.16 -13.06 22.54
C ARG A 204 -8.32 -12.36 23.26
N LYS A 205 -8.67 -11.14 22.86
CA LYS A 205 -9.79 -10.40 23.47
C LYS A 205 -11.15 -10.98 23.09
N THR A 206 -11.29 -11.56 21.91
CA THR A 206 -12.57 -12.17 21.47
C THR A 206 -12.80 -13.57 22.02
N MET A 207 -11.78 -14.19 22.64
CA MET A 207 -11.88 -15.48 23.33
C MET A 207 -12.24 -15.38 24.82
N LEU A 208 -12.20 -14.18 25.39
CA LEU A 208 -12.58 -13.88 26.78
C LEU A 208 -13.98 -13.29 26.82
#